data_AF-A0A7S1EA43-F1
#
_entry.id   AF-A0A7S1EA43-F1
#
_cell.length_a   1.000
_cell.length_b   1.000
_cell.length_c   1.000
_cell.angle_alpha   90.00
_cell.angle_beta   90.00
_cell.angle_gamma   90.00
#
_symmetry.space_group_name_H-M   'P 1'
#
loop_
_entity.id
_entity.type
_entity.pdbx_description
1 polymer ?
#
loop_
_entity_poly.entity_id
_entity_poly.type
_entity_poly.pdbx_seq_one_letter_code
_entity_poly.pdbx_strand_id
1 'polypeptide(L)'
;IRQHLDQSVKLQAEGLMIKHLEEGGYTPGKRSDMWLKVKKDYVEGVADSLDLIPIGAWYGSGRKAGWLSPWLMASVDRDTGELQSLCRCMSGFTDNFYKDASQRFLSQHAIPEKKPHYATDETPPVWFDAAEVWEIRGADLTVSPVHKCGANTNGGR
;
A
#
# COMPACT_ATOMS: atom_id res chain seq x y z
N ILE A 1 -0.74 -22.57 17.73
CA ILE A 1 -0.53 -21.19 17.23
C ILE A 1 -1.52 -20.84 16.10
N ARG A 2 -1.53 -21.57 14.97
CA ARG A 2 -2.43 -21.27 13.83
C ARG A 2 -3.91 -21.15 14.20
N GLN A 3 -4.46 -22.12 14.96
CA GLN A 3 -5.85 -22.06 15.43
C GLN A 3 -6.16 -20.81 16.27
N HIS A 4 -5.22 -20.37 17.13
CA HIS A 4 -5.38 -19.16 17.93
C HIS A 4 -5.30 -17.90 17.07
N LEU A 5 -4.49 -17.90 16.02
CA LEU A 5 -4.43 -16.80 15.06
C LEU A 5 -5.74 -16.70 14.27
N ASP A 6 -6.26 -17.83 13.78
CA ASP A 6 -7.55 -17.86 13.09
C ASP A 6 -8.68 -17.38 14.01
N GLN A 7 -8.65 -17.77 15.28
CA GLN A 7 -9.60 -17.30 16.29
C GLN A 7 -9.45 -15.80 16.57
N SER A 8 -8.23 -15.26 16.68
CA SER A 8 -8.03 -13.83 16.91
C SER A 8 -8.55 -13.00 15.74
N VAL A 9 -8.33 -13.45 14.50
CA VAL A 9 -8.86 -12.80 13.30
C VAL A 9 -10.39 -12.85 13.28
N LYS A 10 -11.01 -13.99 13.64
CA LYS A 10 -12.48 -14.08 13.79
C LYS A 10 -13.03 -13.11 14.83
N LEU A 11 -12.25 -12.81 15.86
CA LEU A 11 -12.56 -11.83 16.90
C LEU A 11 -12.17 -10.38 16.52
N GLN A 12 -11.83 -10.12 15.24
CA GLN A 12 -11.45 -8.79 14.74
C GLN A 12 -10.19 -8.20 15.41
N ALA A 13 -9.30 -9.06 15.93
CA ALA A 13 -7.98 -8.64 16.39
C ALA A 13 -6.94 -8.72 15.26
N GLU A 14 -5.92 -7.85 15.29
CA GLU A 14 -4.83 -7.85 14.29
C GLU A 14 -4.04 -9.18 14.24
N GLY A 15 -3.95 -9.90 15.36
CA GLY A 15 -3.16 -11.11 15.48
C GLY A 15 -2.81 -11.49 16.92
N LEU A 16 -1.67 -12.15 17.09
CA LEU A 16 -1.16 -12.66 18.37
C LEU A 16 0.08 -11.92 18.84
N MET A 17 0.21 -11.79 20.16
CA MET A 17 1.45 -11.42 20.85
C MET A 17 2.04 -12.65 21.52
N ILE A 18 3.25 -13.05 21.12
CA ILE A 18 3.99 -14.16 21.74
C ILE A 18 5.02 -13.56 22.69
N LYS A 19 4.99 -13.97 23.96
CA LYS A 19 5.91 -13.47 25.00
C LYS A 19 6.68 -14.62 25.62
N HIS A 20 8.00 -14.49 25.71
CA HIS A 20 8.83 -15.42 26.46
C HIS A 20 8.58 -15.22 27.97
N LEU A 21 8.16 -16.25 28.69
CA LEU A 21 7.72 -16.09 30.08
C LEU A 21 8.89 -15.97 31.07
N GLU A 22 9.98 -16.69 30.83
CA GLU A 22 11.11 -16.75 31.77
C GLU A 22 12.07 -15.56 31.61
N GLU A 23 12.31 -15.13 30.37
CA GLU A 23 13.29 -14.08 30.05
C GLU A 23 12.65 -12.80 29.47
N GLY A 24 11.34 -12.80 29.22
CA GLY A 24 10.64 -11.70 28.55
C GLY A 24 10.15 -10.59 29.48
N GLY A 25 10.97 -10.21 30.46
CA GLY A 25 10.72 -9.08 31.34
C GLY A 25 10.53 -7.77 30.57
N TYR A 26 9.78 -6.83 31.15
CA TYR A 26 9.53 -5.54 30.52
C TYR A 26 10.81 -4.70 30.50
N THR A 27 11.33 -4.45 29.29
CA THR A 27 12.53 -3.63 29.08
C THR A 27 12.16 -2.41 28.23
N PRO A 28 11.79 -1.27 28.87
CA PRO A 28 11.34 -0.09 28.13
C PRO A 28 12.43 0.43 27.19
N GLY A 29 12.03 0.83 25.98
CA GLY A 29 12.93 1.38 24.96
C GLY A 29 13.82 0.36 24.24
N LYS A 30 13.83 -0.92 24.66
CA LYS A 30 14.61 -1.97 23.99
C LYS A 30 13.71 -2.79 23.08
N ARG A 31 14.06 -2.86 21.79
CA ARG A 31 13.49 -3.85 20.88
C ARG A 31 14.14 -5.20 21.16
N SER A 32 13.37 -6.15 21.68
CA SER A 32 13.83 -7.50 21.98
C SER A 32 12.98 -8.53 21.25
N ASP A 33 13.58 -9.69 20.95
CA ASP A 33 12.88 -10.81 20.33
C ASP A 33 12.03 -11.60 21.34
N MET A 34 11.88 -11.07 22.56
CA MET A 34 11.10 -11.68 23.62
C MET A 34 9.60 -11.48 23.41
N TRP A 35 9.19 -10.43 22.69
CA TRP A 35 7.80 -10.07 22.44
C TRP A 35 7.57 -10.01 20.91
N LEU A 36 7.09 -11.11 20.33
CA LEU A 36 6.89 -11.24 18.89
C LEU A 36 5.43 -10.94 18.52
N LYS A 37 5.26 -10.20 17.43
CA LYS A 37 3.95 -9.92 16.82
C LYS A 37 3.72 -10.90 15.67
N VAL A 38 2.64 -11.66 15.72
CA VAL A 38 2.22 -12.53 14.60
C VAL A 38 0.91 -12.00 14.08
N LYS A 39 0.92 -11.38 12.90
CA LYS A 39 -0.27 -10.82 12.25
C LYS A 39 -0.70 -11.64 11.04
N LYS A 40 -1.97 -11.51 10.66
CA LYS A 40 -2.54 -12.17 9.47
C LYS A 40 -1.76 -11.82 8.19
N ASP A 41 -1.37 -10.56 8.04
CA ASP A 41 -0.69 -10.03 6.85
C ASP A 41 0.73 -10.59 6.65
N TYR A 42 1.29 -11.27 7.66
CA TYR A 42 2.61 -11.90 7.57
C TYR A 42 2.56 -13.35 7.06
N VAL A 43 1.37 -13.93 6.92
CA VAL A 43 1.19 -15.31 6.47
C VAL A 43 0.84 -15.31 4.99
N GLU A 44 1.72 -15.90 4.17
CA GLU A 44 1.50 -16.06 2.73
C GLU A 44 0.19 -16.81 2.44
N GLY A 45 -0.59 -16.28 1.49
CA GLY A 45 -1.88 -16.85 1.06
C GLY A 45 -3.07 -16.52 1.96
N VAL A 46 -2.87 -15.77 3.05
CA VAL A 46 -3.96 -15.33 3.95
C VAL A 46 -4.21 -13.82 3.86
N ALA A 47 -3.17 -13.03 3.56
CA ALA A 47 -3.26 -11.59 3.41
C ALA A 47 -3.99 -11.17 2.12
N ASP A 48 -4.78 -10.11 2.21
CA ASP A 48 -5.46 -9.54 1.05
C ASP A 48 -4.43 -8.81 0.16
N SER A 49 -4.41 -9.15 -1.13
CA SER A 49 -3.63 -8.46 -2.15
C SER A 49 -4.55 -7.84 -3.19
N LEU A 50 -4.08 -6.75 -3.79
CA LEU A 50 -4.79 -6.01 -4.82
C LEU A 50 -3.86 -5.75 -5.99
N ASP A 51 -4.38 -5.96 -7.20
CA ASP A 51 -3.72 -5.60 -8.44
C ASP A 51 -4.03 -4.13 -8.77
N LEU A 52 -3.02 -3.27 -8.68
CA LEU A 52 -3.18 -1.81 -8.82
C LEU A 52 -2.25 -1.22 -9.88
N ILE A 53 -2.72 -0.15 -10.51
CA ILE A 53 -2.01 0.54 -11.59
C ILE A 53 -1.30 1.77 -11.05
N PRO A 54 0.03 1.93 -11.25
CA PRO A 54 0.72 3.18 -10.96
C PRO A 54 0.27 4.28 -11.94
N ILE A 55 -0.32 5.36 -11.42
CA ILE A 55 -0.81 6.49 -12.23
C ILE A 55 -0.05 7.80 -12.00
N GLY A 56 0.81 7.84 -10.99
CA GLY A 56 1.70 8.97 -10.71
C GLY A 56 2.67 8.67 -9.57
N ALA A 57 3.63 9.55 -9.31
CA ALA A 57 4.54 9.43 -8.17
C ALA A 57 5.15 10.77 -7.74
N TRP A 58 5.72 10.77 -6.54
CA TRP A 58 6.54 11.86 -6.00
C TRP A 58 8.00 11.42 -5.95
N TYR A 59 8.92 12.38 -5.91
CA TYR A 59 10.32 12.10 -5.57
C TYR A 59 10.43 11.76 -4.09
N GLY A 60 11.19 10.71 -3.79
CA GLY A 60 11.48 10.31 -2.43
C GLY A 60 12.32 11.33 -1.67
N SER A 61 12.54 11.05 -0.40
CA SER A 61 13.42 11.83 0.47
C SER A 61 14.46 10.94 1.14
N GLY A 62 15.52 11.55 1.67
CA GLY A 62 16.61 10.83 2.34
C GLY A 62 17.24 9.75 1.45
N ARG A 63 17.22 8.49 1.90
CA ARG A 63 17.74 7.34 1.14
C ARG A 63 17.12 7.20 -0.25
N LYS A 64 15.86 7.60 -0.42
CA LYS A 64 15.11 7.49 -1.68
C LYS A 64 15.08 8.77 -2.50
N ALA A 65 15.89 9.78 -2.18
CA ALA A 65 15.86 11.09 -2.84
C ALA A 65 16.04 11.03 -4.37
N GLY A 66 16.73 10.02 -4.88
CA GLY A 66 16.94 9.83 -6.32
C GLY A 66 15.87 9.00 -7.04
N TRP A 67 14.85 8.51 -6.35
CA TRP A 67 13.85 7.58 -6.91
C TRP A 67 12.43 8.10 -6.72
N LEU A 68 11.53 7.60 -7.54
CA LEU A 68 10.09 7.81 -7.38
C LEU A 68 9.59 6.96 -6.20
N SER A 69 9.08 7.65 -5.18
CA SER A 69 8.46 7.10 -3.98
C SER A 69 7.85 8.26 -3.16
N PRO A 70 6.57 8.21 -2.77
CA PRO A 70 5.64 7.11 -3.01
C PRO A 70 5.07 7.09 -4.43
N TRP A 71 4.49 5.96 -4.80
CA TRP A 71 3.72 5.75 -6.03
C TRP A 71 2.24 5.92 -5.74
N LEU A 72 1.52 6.67 -6.58
CA LEU A 72 0.06 6.76 -6.55
C LEU A 72 -0.52 5.56 -7.30
N MET A 73 -1.23 4.70 -6.57
CA MET A 73 -1.82 3.48 -7.10
C MET A 73 -3.32 3.66 -7.30
N ALA A 74 -3.86 3.14 -8.40
CA ALA A 74 -5.26 3.20 -8.75
C ALA A 74 -5.86 1.83 -9.10
N SER A 75 -7.17 1.72 -8.91
CA SER A 75 -7.98 0.59 -9.37
C SER A 75 -8.93 1.05 -10.48
N VAL A 76 -9.34 0.12 -11.33
CA VAL A 76 -10.32 0.38 -12.39
C VAL A 76 -11.72 0.24 -11.81
N ASP A 77 -12.51 1.29 -11.92
CA ASP A 77 -13.96 1.21 -11.75
C ASP A 77 -14.57 0.53 -12.98
N ARG A 78 -15.25 -0.60 -12.78
CA ARG A 78 -15.80 -1.40 -13.87
C ARG A 78 -17.02 -0.76 -14.52
N ASP A 79 -17.74 0.11 -13.81
CA ASP A 79 -18.97 0.71 -14.29
C ASP A 79 -18.67 1.96 -15.13
N THR A 80 -17.69 2.76 -14.69
CA THR A 80 -17.31 4.02 -15.35
C THR A 80 -16.10 3.90 -16.27
N GLY A 81 -15.26 2.88 -16.07
CA GLY A 81 -13.97 2.72 -16.73
C GLY A 81 -12.89 3.68 -16.21
N GLU A 82 -13.16 4.45 -15.17
CA GLU A 82 -12.20 5.39 -14.57
C GLU A 82 -11.12 4.69 -13.75
N LEU A 83 -9.93 5.28 -13.72
CA LEU A 83 -8.87 4.88 -12.79
C LEU A 83 -8.99 5.70 -11.50
N GLN A 84 -9.48 5.07 -10.45
CA GLN A 84 -9.71 5.68 -9.15
C GLN A 84 -8.52 5.47 -8.23
N SER A 85 -7.96 6.55 -7.67
CA SER A 85 -6.86 6.41 -6.71
C SER A 85 -7.28 5.63 -5.47
N LEU A 86 -6.42 4.75 -4.99
CA LEU A 86 -6.66 3.87 -3.84
C LEU A 86 -5.68 4.12 -2.70
N CYS A 87 -4.38 4.21 -3.00
CA CYS A 87 -3.36 4.45 -1.98
C CYS A 87 -2.07 5.04 -2.55
N ARG A 88 -1.22 5.50 -1.62
CA ARG A 88 0.20 5.78 -1.89
C ARG A 88 1.05 4.60 -1.44
N CYS A 89 1.80 3.99 -2.35
CA CYS A 89 2.73 2.90 -2.02
C CYS A 89 4.15 3.44 -1.80
N MET A 90 4.69 3.30 -0.57
CA MET A 90 6.00 3.84 -0.19
C MET A 90 7.03 2.76 0.23
N SER A 91 6.61 1.50 0.38
CA SER A 91 7.45 0.42 0.89
C SER A 91 7.02 -0.93 0.33
N GLY A 92 7.85 -1.96 0.50
CA GLY A 92 7.58 -3.32 0.01
C GLY A 92 8.46 -3.75 -1.18
N PHE A 93 9.15 -2.81 -1.80
CA PHE A 93 10.06 -3.08 -2.92
C PHE A 93 11.54 -2.98 -2.52
N THR A 94 12.39 -3.68 -3.26
CA THR A 94 13.85 -3.60 -3.14
C THR A 94 14.36 -2.28 -3.71
N ASP A 95 15.57 -1.86 -3.31
CA ASP A 95 16.20 -0.65 -3.85
C ASP A 95 16.41 -0.74 -5.37
N ASN A 96 16.75 -1.92 -5.89
CA ASN A 96 16.89 -2.13 -7.33
C ASN A 96 15.56 -1.94 -8.05
N PHE A 97 14.47 -2.47 -7.49
CA PHE A 97 13.14 -2.22 -8.06
C PHE A 97 12.83 -0.72 -8.12
N TYR A 98 13.09 0.05 -7.05
CA TYR A 98 12.86 1.50 -7.08
C TYR A 98 13.68 2.19 -8.16
N LYS A 99 14.96 1.85 -8.31
CA LYS A 99 15.84 2.41 -9.36
C LYS A 99 15.28 2.11 -10.75
N ASP A 100 15.03 0.84 -11.03
CA ASP A 100 14.65 0.36 -12.35
C ASP A 100 13.26 0.85 -12.73
N ALA A 101 12.30 0.79 -11.79
CA ALA A 101 10.95 1.34 -11.99
C ALA A 101 10.99 2.85 -12.20
N SER A 102 11.79 3.59 -11.41
CA SER A 102 11.90 5.05 -11.58
C SER A 102 12.42 5.41 -12.96
N GLN A 103 13.51 4.77 -13.39
CA GLN A 103 14.10 5.01 -14.71
C GLN A 103 13.12 4.65 -15.83
N ARG A 104 12.47 3.49 -15.73
CA ARG A 104 11.53 3.00 -16.75
C ARG A 104 10.30 3.90 -16.88
N PHE A 105 9.66 4.26 -15.77
CA PHE A 105 8.48 5.14 -15.80
C PHE A 105 8.82 6.55 -16.30
N LEU A 106 9.94 7.13 -15.85
CA LEU A 106 10.36 8.46 -16.32
C LEU A 106 10.69 8.48 -17.82
N SER A 107 11.22 7.38 -18.37
CA SER A 107 11.62 7.32 -19.79
C SER A 107 10.51 6.87 -20.74
N GLN A 108 9.58 6.02 -20.30
CA GLN A 108 8.62 5.37 -21.20
C GLN A 108 7.16 5.69 -20.90
N HIS A 109 6.83 6.07 -19.67
CA HIS A 109 5.44 6.17 -19.21
C HIS A 109 5.06 7.54 -18.67
N ALA A 110 6.02 8.46 -18.47
CA ALA A 110 5.75 9.80 -17.99
C ALA A 110 4.90 10.58 -18.98
N ILE A 111 3.81 11.15 -18.48
CA ILE A 111 2.91 12.02 -19.22
C ILE A 111 2.94 13.43 -18.61
N PRO A 112 2.72 14.48 -19.42
CA PRO A 112 2.85 15.86 -18.95
C PRO A 112 1.79 16.25 -17.92
N GLU A 113 0.61 15.63 -17.96
CA GLU A 113 -0.52 15.99 -17.12
C GLU A 113 -1.44 14.80 -16.82
N LYS A 114 -2.30 14.97 -15.82
CA LYS A 114 -3.31 13.99 -15.42
C LYS A 114 -4.30 13.72 -16.56
N LYS A 115 -4.56 12.45 -16.87
CA LYS A 115 -5.60 12.09 -17.86
C LYS A 115 -7.01 12.34 -17.30
N PRO A 116 -8.01 12.70 -18.13
CA PRO A 116 -9.37 13.01 -17.66
C PRO A 116 -10.06 11.87 -16.90
N HIS A 117 -9.81 10.62 -17.29
CA HIS A 117 -10.39 9.43 -16.64
C HIS A 117 -9.64 9.00 -15.36
N TYR A 118 -8.67 9.79 -14.88
CA TYR A 118 -8.01 9.54 -13.60
C TYR A 118 -8.77 10.28 -12.49
N ALA A 119 -9.56 9.52 -11.74
CA ALA A 119 -10.34 9.98 -10.61
C ALA A 119 -9.47 10.04 -9.34
N THR A 120 -8.87 11.20 -9.11
CA THR A 120 -8.05 11.48 -7.93
C THR A 120 -7.94 12.98 -7.65
N ASP A 121 -7.93 13.33 -6.35
CA ASP A 121 -7.65 14.68 -5.86
C ASP A 121 -6.16 14.88 -5.53
N GLU A 122 -5.38 13.80 -5.56
CA GLU A 122 -3.93 13.84 -5.40
C GLU A 122 -3.24 14.54 -6.56
N THR A 123 -2.16 15.25 -6.25
CA THR A 123 -1.37 16.02 -7.23
C THR A 123 0.11 15.61 -7.19
N PRO A 124 0.46 14.39 -7.63
CA PRO A 124 1.86 14.02 -7.83
C PRO A 124 2.52 14.93 -8.88
N PRO A 125 3.83 15.24 -8.70
CA PRO A 125 4.59 16.02 -9.67
C PRO A 125 4.88 15.26 -10.96
N VAL A 126 4.78 13.92 -10.95
CA VAL A 126 4.99 13.08 -12.13
C VAL A 126 3.75 12.22 -12.33
N TRP A 127 3.16 12.32 -13.53
CA TRP A 127 2.02 11.51 -13.95
C TRP A 127 2.48 10.40 -14.88
N PHE A 128 1.77 9.28 -14.87
CA PHE A 128 2.08 8.13 -15.73
C PHE A 128 0.89 7.69 -16.57
N ASP A 129 1.18 7.17 -17.75
CA ASP A 129 0.21 6.35 -18.46
C ASP A 129 -0.02 5.01 -17.73
N ALA A 130 -1.23 4.47 -17.84
CA ALA A 130 -1.63 3.20 -17.29
C ALA A 130 -1.01 2.05 -18.09
N ALA A 131 0.24 1.70 -17.76
CA ALA A 131 1.03 0.72 -18.52
C ALA A 131 1.28 -0.60 -17.75
N GLU A 132 1.22 -0.57 -16.43
CA GLU A 132 1.60 -1.70 -15.58
C GLU A 132 0.58 -1.96 -14.46
N VAL A 133 0.56 -3.20 -13.98
CA VAL A 133 -0.25 -3.64 -12.84
C VAL A 133 0.69 -4.27 -11.82
N TRP A 134 0.62 -3.81 -10.58
CA TRP A 134 1.47 -4.26 -9.47
C TRP A 134 0.60 -4.89 -8.39
N GLU A 135 1.03 -6.05 -7.87
CA GLU A 135 0.42 -6.65 -6.68
C GLU A 135 0.83 -5.84 -5.43
N ILE A 136 -0.16 -5.28 -4.74
CA ILE A 136 0.01 -4.50 -3.52
C ILE A 136 -0.70 -5.20 -2.37
N ARG A 137 0.02 -5.38 -1.27
CA ARG A 137 -0.51 -5.99 -0.04
C ARG A 137 -0.75 -4.93 1.02
N GLY A 138 -1.85 -5.09 1.75
CA GLY A 138 -2.23 -4.25 2.88
C GLY A 138 -2.75 -5.10 4.03
N ALA A 139 -2.79 -4.52 5.23
CA ALA A 139 -3.37 -5.19 6.39
C ALA A 139 -4.91 -5.17 6.32
N ASP A 140 -5.48 -4.00 6.00
CA ASP A 140 -6.92 -3.76 5.92
C ASP A 140 -7.23 -2.64 4.91
N LEU A 141 -8.49 -2.58 4.48
CA LEU A 141 -9.05 -1.47 3.72
C LEU A 141 -9.77 -0.50 4.64
N THR A 142 -9.55 0.79 4.42
CA THR A 142 -10.16 1.86 5.22
C THR A 142 -10.85 2.88 4.32
N VAL A 143 -11.91 3.50 4.83
CA VAL A 143 -12.56 4.62 4.14
C VAL A 143 -11.63 5.81 4.16
N SER A 144 -11.26 6.30 2.98
CA SER A 144 -10.35 7.44 2.84
C SER A 144 -11.12 8.70 2.46
N PRO A 145 -10.82 9.86 3.08
CA PRO A 145 -11.36 11.14 2.62
C PRO A 145 -10.63 11.70 1.39
N VAL A 146 -9.49 11.12 0.99
CA VAL A 146 -8.61 11.63 -0.08
C VAL A 146 -8.67 10.77 -1.35
N HIS A 147 -8.86 9.46 -1.19
CA HIS A 147 -8.88 8.51 -2.31
C HIS A 147 -10.30 8.30 -2.83
N LYS A 148 -10.43 8.13 -4.15
CA LYS A 148 -11.74 8.03 -4.82
C LYS A 148 -12.23 6.60 -4.99
N CYS A 149 -11.33 5.62 -4.88
CA CYS A 149 -11.70 4.21 -5.03
C CYS A 149 -12.72 3.81 -3.96
N GLY A 150 -13.87 3.29 -4.40
CA GLY A 150 -14.95 2.87 -3.49
C GLY A 150 -15.66 4.02 -2.77
N ALA A 151 -15.44 5.28 -3.19
CA ALA A 151 -16.20 6.41 -2.68
C ALA A 151 -17.66 6.28 -3.14
N ASN A 152 -18.58 6.18 -2.18
CA ASN A 152 -20.01 6.15 -2.47
C ASN A 152 -20.43 7.52 -3.04
N THR A 153 -20.63 7.62 -4.35
CA THR A 153 -21.21 8.82 -4.99
C THR A 153 -22.71 8.96 -4.73
N ASN A 154 -23.34 7.99 -4.05
CA ASN A 154 -24.75 8.03 -3.63
C ASN A 154 -24.92 8.62 -2.22
N GLY A 155 -24.55 9.88 -2.03
CA GLY A 155 -24.73 10.57 -0.75
C GLY A 155 -24.78 12.08 -0.93
N GLY A 156 -25.87 12.58 -1.51
CA GLY A 156 -26.16 14.00 -1.44
C GLY A 156 -26.23 14.48 0.01
N ARG A 157 -25.38 15.43 0.35
CA ARG A 157 -25.69 16.62 1.17
C ARG A 157 -24.62 17.67 0.94
#